data_AF-A0A662J1U7-F1
#
_entry.id   AF-A0A662J1U7-F1
#
_cell.length_a   1.000
_cell.length_b   1.000
_cell.length_c   1.000
_cell.angle_alpha   90.00
_cell.angle_beta   90.00
_cell.angle_gamma   90.00
#
_symmetry.space_group_name_H-M   'P 1'
#
loop_
_entity.id
_entity.type
_entity.pdbx_description
1 polymer ?
#
loop_
_entity_poly.entity_id
_entity_poly.type
_entity_poly.pdbx_seq_one_letter_code
_entity_poly.pdbx_strand_id
1 'polypeptide(L)'
;MQHLKSFRIRNRKVKDIGMRPFLLAEANKRRLRISTRNLDNEVEVVVAGFPEDINDFYVVACKKAEEKEAYCTPLEDYPYYIDWNASYQGLVAEEMSKFVQHGMRIESTLCEMN
;
A
#
# COMPACT_ATOMS: atom_id res chain seq x y z
N MET A 1 -23.06 6.43 -4.46
CA MET A 1 -22.91 5.14 -3.75
C MET A 1 -21.43 4.91 -3.52
N GLN A 2 -20.98 4.37 -2.39
CA GLN A 2 -19.57 4.01 -2.21
C GLN A 2 -19.30 2.67 -2.91
N HIS A 3 -18.22 2.60 -3.69
CA HIS A 3 -17.80 1.39 -4.39
C HIS A 3 -16.59 0.80 -3.71
N LEU A 4 -16.45 -0.52 -3.83
CA LEU A 4 -15.31 -1.27 -3.35
C LEU A 4 -14.64 -1.93 -4.55
N LYS A 5 -13.43 -1.50 -4.85
CA LYS A 5 -12.67 -1.97 -6.01
C LYS A 5 -11.32 -2.52 -5.57
N SER A 6 -10.74 -3.39 -6.38
CA SER A 6 -9.38 -3.89 -6.18
C SER A 6 -8.59 -3.89 -7.47
N PHE A 7 -7.28 -3.72 -7.34
CA PHE A 7 -6.31 -3.97 -8.40
C PHE A 7 -5.03 -4.51 -7.77
N ARG A 8 -4.16 -5.08 -8.60
CA ARG A 8 -2.87 -5.63 -8.16
C ARG A 8 -1.75 -4.93 -8.88
N ILE A 9 -0.68 -4.63 -8.15
CA ILE A 9 0.56 -4.11 -8.69
C ILE A 9 1.55 -5.27 -8.74
N ARG A 10 1.88 -5.72 -9.95
CA ARG A 10 2.78 -6.84 -10.21
C ARG A 10 4.17 -6.34 -10.58
N ASN A 11 5.20 -6.96 -10.01
CA ASN A 11 6.59 -6.70 -10.38
C ASN A 11 7.38 -8.02 -10.27
N ARG A 12 8.44 -8.17 -11.04
CA ARG A 12 9.46 -9.20 -10.80
C ARG A 12 10.27 -8.95 -9.51
N LYS A 13 10.20 -7.73 -8.93
CA LYS A 13 10.87 -7.29 -7.68
C LYS A 13 9.98 -6.32 -6.83
N VAL A 14 8.75 -6.68 -6.45
CA VAL A 14 7.85 -5.74 -5.71
C VAL A 14 8.27 -5.48 -4.25
N LYS A 15 9.23 -6.22 -3.71
CA LYS A 15 9.65 -6.02 -2.31
C LYS A 15 10.51 -4.74 -2.23
N ASP A 16 10.16 -3.86 -1.29
CA ASP A 16 10.92 -2.68 -0.84
C ASP A 16 10.97 -1.43 -1.75
N ILE A 17 10.11 -1.30 -2.76
CA ILE A 17 10.09 -0.09 -3.62
C ILE A 17 9.38 1.12 -2.97
N GLY A 18 8.86 1.02 -1.75
CA GLY A 18 8.16 2.14 -1.09
C GLY A 18 6.84 2.54 -1.79
N MET A 19 6.14 1.59 -2.42
CA MET A 19 4.82 1.86 -3.04
C MET A 19 3.72 2.10 -2.02
N ARG A 20 3.77 1.42 -0.88
CA ARG A 20 2.72 1.52 0.14
C ARG A 20 2.57 2.93 0.75
N PRO A 21 3.64 3.62 1.18
CA PRO A 21 3.53 5.01 1.64
C PRO A 21 2.93 5.95 0.58
N PHE A 22 3.32 5.76 -0.68
CA PHE A 22 2.77 6.54 -1.80
C PHE A 22 1.27 6.30 -1.98
N LEU A 23 0.83 5.04 -2.01
CA LEU A 23 -0.59 4.68 -2.13
C LEU A 23 -1.42 5.27 -0.99
N LEU A 24 -0.91 5.22 0.25
CA LEU A 24 -1.58 5.83 1.41
C LEU A 24 -1.71 7.35 1.27
N ALA A 25 -0.65 8.03 0.82
CA ALA A 25 -0.68 9.48 0.60
C ALA A 25 -1.71 9.86 -0.49
N GLU A 26 -1.73 9.16 -1.61
CA GLU A 26 -2.67 9.41 -2.71
C GLU A 26 -4.12 9.11 -2.34
N ALA A 27 -4.35 8.06 -1.53
CA ALA A 27 -5.67 7.75 -1.01
C ALA A 27 -6.19 8.83 -0.05
N ASN A 28 -5.34 9.32 0.86
CA ASN A 28 -5.71 10.36 1.82
C ASN A 28 -6.10 11.68 1.14
N LYS A 29 -5.40 12.08 0.07
CA LYS A 29 -5.76 13.28 -0.73
C LYS A 29 -7.20 13.26 -1.23
N ARG A 30 -7.71 12.06 -1.54
CA ARG A 30 -9.04 11.80 -2.11
C ARG A 30 -10.03 11.28 -1.08
N ARG A 31 -9.66 11.26 0.21
CA ARG A 31 -10.48 10.70 1.31
C ARG A 31 -10.93 9.25 1.05
N LEU A 32 -10.10 8.48 0.34
CA LEU A 32 -10.34 7.07 0.06
C LEU A 32 -9.86 6.22 1.23
N ARG A 33 -10.55 5.11 1.49
CA ARG A 33 -10.07 4.07 2.40
C ARG A 33 -9.34 3.04 1.57
N ILE A 34 -8.11 2.68 1.96
CA ILE A 34 -7.36 1.64 1.27
C ILE A 34 -6.87 0.56 2.23
N SER A 35 -6.75 -0.65 1.70
CA SER A 35 -6.08 -1.77 2.32
C SER A 35 -5.07 -2.29 1.32
N THR A 36 -3.82 -2.45 1.75
CA THR A 36 -2.75 -2.99 0.91
C THR A 36 -2.22 -4.26 1.52
N ARG A 37 -2.07 -5.30 0.69
CA ARG A 37 -1.56 -6.61 1.11
C ARG A 37 -0.43 -7.02 0.19
N ASN A 38 0.72 -7.37 0.77
CA ASN A 38 1.81 -7.97 0.02
C ASN A 38 1.49 -9.45 -0.21
N LEU A 39 1.49 -9.87 -1.46
CA LEU A 39 1.52 -11.25 -1.91
C LEU A 39 2.95 -11.56 -2.39
N ASP A 40 3.24 -12.80 -2.77
CA ASP A 40 4.62 -13.24 -3.07
C ASP A 40 5.32 -12.36 -4.11
N ASN A 41 4.62 -12.05 -5.21
CA ASN A 41 5.14 -11.28 -6.35
C ASN A 41 4.27 -10.06 -6.71
N GLU A 42 3.30 -9.73 -5.87
CA GLU A 42 2.26 -8.74 -6.19
C GLU A 42 1.87 -7.97 -4.93
N VAL A 43 1.38 -6.75 -5.09
CA VAL A 43 0.70 -6.02 -4.02
C VAL A 43 -0.75 -5.87 -4.41
N GLU A 44 -1.64 -6.46 -3.62
CA GLU A 44 -3.07 -6.24 -3.75
C GLU A 44 -3.44 -4.92 -3.07
N VAL A 45 -4.18 -4.09 -3.79
CA VAL A 45 -4.71 -2.81 -3.31
C VAL A 45 -6.22 -2.89 -3.39
N VAL A 46 -6.89 -2.79 -2.24
CA VAL A 46 -8.34 -2.67 -2.17
C VAL A 46 -8.68 -1.25 -1.74
N VAL A 47 -9.62 -0.62 -2.44
CA VAL A 47 -9.96 0.80 -2.27
C VAL A 47 -11.47 0.98 -2.19
N ALA A 48 -11.91 1.81 -1.26
CA ALA A 48 -13.29 2.21 -1.07
C ALA A 48 -13.46 3.74 -1.15
N GLY A 49 -14.51 4.15 -1.85
CA GLY A 49 -14.85 5.58 -2.01
C GLY A 49 -15.82 5.83 -3.15
N PHE A 50 -15.84 7.07 -3.65
CA PHE A 50 -16.62 7.42 -4.83
C PHE A 50 -15.93 6.93 -6.12
N PRO A 51 -16.68 6.48 -7.14
CA PRO A 51 -16.09 5.93 -8.37
C PRO A 51 -15.08 6.84 -9.06
N GLU A 52 -15.35 8.15 -9.10
CA GLU A 52 -14.48 9.15 -9.74
C GLU A 52 -13.12 9.22 -9.04
N ASP A 53 -13.13 9.31 -7.70
CA ASP A 53 -11.92 9.34 -6.87
C ASP A 53 -11.14 8.02 -6.97
N ILE A 54 -11.82 6.88 -7.02
CA ILE A 54 -11.20 5.56 -7.18
C ILE A 54 -10.48 5.48 -8.54
N ASN A 55 -11.12 5.94 -9.61
CA ASN A 55 -10.54 5.90 -10.95
C ASN A 55 -9.31 6.82 -11.04
N ASP A 56 -9.38 8.04 -10.49
CA ASP A 56 -8.23 8.96 -10.48
C ASP A 56 -7.08 8.40 -9.62
N PHE A 57 -7.39 7.83 -8.46
CA PHE A 57 -6.42 7.12 -7.62
C PHE A 57 -5.74 5.97 -8.38
N TYR A 58 -6.51 5.14 -9.09
CA TYR A 58 -6.00 4.04 -9.89
C TYR A 58 -5.03 4.53 -10.97
N VAL A 59 -5.40 5.56 -11.74
CA VAL A 59 -4.54 6.13 -12.79
C VAL A 59 -3.20 6.61 -12.21
N VAL A 60 -3.23 7.35 -11.11
CA VAL A 60 -2.02 7.86 -10.45
C VAL A 60 -1.17 6.73 -9.86
N ALA A 61 -1.81 5.75 -9.22
CA ALA A 61 -1.13 4.56 -8.68
C ALA A 61 -0.40 3.77 -9.76
N CYS A 62 -1.06 3.56 -10.91
CA CYS A 62 -0.52 2.76 -12.00
C CYS A 62 0.58 3.47 -12.77
N LYS A 63 0.43 4.79 -13.01
CA LYS A 63 1.54 5.59 -13.54
C LYS A 63 2.78 5.49 -12.65
N LYS A 64 2.61 5.55 -11.32
CA LYS A 64 3.73 5.41 -10.39
C LYS A 64 4.34 4.00 -10.37
N ALA A 65 3.51 2.98 -10.57
CA ALA A 65 3.97 1.59 -10.70
C ALA A 65 4.82 1.41 -11.97
N GLU A 66 4.38 1.97 -13.09
CA GLU A 66 5.09 1.92 -14.38
C GLU A 66 6.48 2.59 -14.30
N GLU A 67 6.58 3.75 -13.63
CA GLU A 67 7.87 4.41 -13.34
C GLU A 67 8.85 3.52 -12.54
N LYS A 68 8.34 2.48 -11.88
CA LYS A 68 9.09 1.52 -11.06
C LYS A 68 9.15 0.12 -11.69
N GLU A 69 8.97 0.03 -13.00
CA GLU A 69 8.99 -1.24 -13.76
C GLU A 69 7.96 -2.27 -13.27
N ALA A 70 6.88 -1.80 -12.65
CA ALA A 70 5.74 -2.61 -12.24
C ALA A 70 4.53 -2.30 -13.12
N TYR A 71 3.55 -3.20 -13.15
CA TYR A 71 2.32 -3.01 -13.91
C TYR A 71 1.09 -3.29 -13.05
N CYS A 72 0.02 -2.55 -13.31
CA CYS A 72 -1.27 -2.77 -12.68
C CYS A 72 -2.10 -3.80 -13.44
N THR A 73 -2.85 -4.62 -12.70
CA THR A 73 -4.02 -5.30 -13.26
C THR A 73 -5.18 -4.33 -13.42
N PRO A 74 -6.19 -4.65 -14.25
CA PRO A 74 -7.42 -3.87 -14.31
C PRO A 74 -8.07 -3.66 -12.94
N LEU A 75 -8.82 -2.57 -12.83
CA LEU A 75 -9.62 -2.25 -11.65
C LEU A 75 -10.92 -3.09 -11.66
N GLU A 76 -11.09 -3.95 -10.67
CA GLU A 76 -12.17 -4.93 -10.59
C GLU A 76 -13.06 -4.68 -9.35
N ASP A 77 -14.31 -5.16 -9.37
CA ASP A 77 -15.15 -5.17 -8.17
C ASP A 77 -14.59 -6.14 -7.13
N TYR A 78 -14.50 -5.68 -5.88
CA TYR A 78 -14.01 -6.51 -4.80
C TYR A 78 -15.18 -7.21 -4.10
N PRO A 79 -15.25 -8.56 -4.14
CA PRO A 79 -16.46 -9.29 -3.73
C PRO A 79 -16.56 -9.51 -2.22
N TYR A 80 -15.55 -9.14 -1.43
CA TYR A 80 -15.47 -9.45 -0.01
C TYR A 80 -15.63 -8.21 0.87
N TYR A 81 -16.15 -8.43 2.08
CA TYR A 81 -16.14 -7.42 3.13
C TYR A 81 -14.72 -7.15 3.63
N ILE A 82 -14.44 -5.90 4.01
CA ILE A 82 -13.19 -5.50 4.67
C ILE A 82 -13.50 -4.93 6.05
N ASP A 83 -12.88 -5.50 7.07
CA ASP A 83 -12.75 -4.85 8.37
C ASP A 83 -11.65 -3.80 8.31
N TRP A 84 -12.07 -2.57 8.06
CA TRP A 84 -11.16 -1.44 7.92
C TRP A 84 -10.43 -1.08 9.21
N ASN A 85 -11.01 -1.35 10.37
CA ASN A 85 -10.37 -1.06 11.66
C ASN A 85 -9.22 -2.04 11.87
N ALA A 86 -9.45 -3.32 11.59
CA ALA A 86 -8.40 -4.33 11.61
C ALA A 86 -7.30 -4.03 10.58
N SER A 87 -7.65 -3.64 9.34
CA SER A 87 -6.66 -3.23 8.34
C SER A 87 -5.80 -2.05 8.79
N TYR A 88 -6.40 -1.03 9.42
CA TYR A 88 -5.67 0.13 9.93
C TYR A 88 -4.75 -0.25 11.10
N GLN A 89 -5.24 -1.03 12.05
CA GLN A 89 -4.42 -1.52 13.18
C GLN A 89 -3.23 -2.36 12.69
N GLY A 90 -3.44 -3.22 11.68
CA GLY A 90 -2.37 -3.99 11.05
C GLY A 90 -1.30 -3.10 10.40
N LEU A 91 -1.71 -2.03 9.72
CA LEU A 91 -0.79 -1.05 9.15
C LEU A 91 0.05 -0.36 10.24
N VAL A 92 -0.58 0.11 11.32
CA VAL A 92 0.13 0.76 12.44
C VAL A 92 1.14 -0.20 13.07
N ALA A 93 0.75 -1.46 13.30
CA ALA A 93 1.63 -2.47 13.87
C ALA A 93 2.86 -2.74 12.98
N GLU A 94 2.69 -2.80 11.66
CA GLU A 94 3.80 -2.99 10.71
C GLU A 94 4.79 -1.81 10.74
N GLU A 95 4.29 -0.57 10.70
CA GLU A 95 5.15 0.61 10.72
C GLU A 95 5.87 0.78 12.06
N MET A 96 5.22 0.46 13.18
CA MET A 96 5.89 0.43 14.49
C MET A 96 6.97 -0.64 14.57
N SER A 97 6.76 -1.82 13.98
CA SER A 97 7.78 -2.87 13.93
C SER A 97 9.01 -2.42 13.14
N LYS A 98 8.83 -1.79 11.97
CA LYS A 98 9.93 -1.22 11.17
C LYS A 98 10.69 -0.14 11.94
N PHE A 99 9.98 0.73 12.65
CA PHE A 99 10.59 1.77 13.47
C PHE A 99 11.47 1.18 14.58
N VAL A 100 10.97 0.18 15.32
CA VAL A 100 11.73 -0.51 16.37
C VAL A 100 12.97 -1.21 15.80
N GLN A 101 12.83 -1.93 14.68
CA GLN A 101 13.98 -2.56 14.00
C GLN A 101 15.05 -1.54 13.57
N HIS A 102 14.62 -0.37 13.10
CA HIS A 102 15.56 0.70 12.74
C HIS A 102 16.28 1.25 13.97
N GLY A 103 15.56 1.46 15.09
CA GLY A 103 16.14 1.86 16.37
C GLY A 103 17.20 0.87 16.87
N MET A 104 16.90 -0.43 16.85
CA MET A 104 17.86 -1.48 17.23
C MET A 104 19.13 -1.46 16.36
N ARG A 105 18.99 -1.20 15.06
CA ARG A 105 20.13 -1.12 14.14
C ARG A 105 21.03 0.08 14.45
N ILE A 106 20.45 1.22 14.80
CA ILE A 106 21.20 2.41 15.22
C ILE A 106 21.98 2.12 16.50
N GLU A 107 21.33 1.54 17.52
CA GLU A 107 22.00 1.19 18.78
C GLU A 107 23.17 0.22 18.57
N SER A 108 22.97 -0.84 17.77
CA SER A 108 24.04 -1.78 17.40
C SER A 108 25.23 -1.09 16.74
N THR A 109 24.96 -0.15 15.83
CA THR A 109 26.02 0.57 15.10
C THR A 109 26.79 1.50 16.04
N LEU A 110 26.10 2.16 16.96
CA LEU A 110 26.73 3.01 17.98
C LEU A 110 27.58 2.21 18.97
N CYS A 111 27.17 0.99 19.33
CA CYS A 111 27.95 0.09 20.18
C CYS A 111 29.21 -0.43 19.49
N GLU A 112 29.19 -0.65 18.17
CA GLU A 112 30.38 -1.10 17.40
C GLU A 112 31.40 0.03 17.14
N MET A 113 30.99 1.30 17.32
CA MET A 113 31.86 2.47 17.17
C MET A 113 32.61 2.86 18.46
N ASN A 114 32.29 2.23 19.60
CA ASN A 114 32.94 2.41 20.90
C ASN A 114 33.88 1.25 21.24
#